data_AF-A0A959RET7-F1
#
_entry.id   AF-A0A959RET7-F1
#
_cell.length_a   1.000
_cell.length_b   1.000
_cell.length_c   1.000
_cell.angle_alpha   90.00
_cell.angle_beta   90.00
_cell.angle_gamma   90.00
#
_symmetry.space_group_name_H-M   'P 1'
#
loop_
_entity.id
_entity.type
_entity.pdbx_description
1 polymer ?
#
loop_
_entity_poly.entity_id
_entity_poly.type
_entity_poly.pdbx_seq_one_letter_code
_entity_poly.pdbx_strand_id
1 'polypeptide(L)'
;MKTNWTIEGNVMLRHSDPTISAGFSSTVPLEHVEVKVSAREKVMGVWGPWNSWDKKFTDSNGHFKIKKEKDKSNRQFKVEVQFKDDTLKVYPENDGFMDKVTEAVTDFAGDVLGMITQIQALDDIVDKTEDAIEQLLEQTGRIAYNVRWYTILKEDKNNNSHSAGTINLGNLTFGAGGEDLGNSIARKHALVWFVYKQIFKTMNTFQKDVRFLDKKPVALKYPHDNNIIPDKVESSYSDPFNQVIFIIRNSRTDHLDVDTIMHELMHIWAYQHSKNERGLAWQLMVHGGTHDELQKKSYVAFHEGFAEWASNRLTNIIFGTNSSIYGETTDTGLPLSREFLRGKSITKESEIDRSEYGWMSLFNILMTSDLHLYDFNASGDRVTLLSNVSIPSGHICSSPVLSFEEVLDIFNENEKAGLKKVLKREDMNLDDFLNRAKKLYPSKISTSKINAIKKLLNPAETIAAVDVICPAPTAIKKPPTDYKPPRDLHEPPVSRKRSSNKIVSPKAKTKDVTQG
;
A
#
# COMPACT_ATOMS: atom_id res chain seq x y z
N MET A 1 21.26 -20.38 45.61
CA MET A 1 22.09 -19.56 44.71
C MET A 1 21.27 -19.24 43.48
N LYS A 2 21.26 -17.97 43.06
CA LYS A 2 20.64 -17.55 41.81
C LYS A 2 21.63 -17.73 40.65
N THR A 3 21.11 -17.83 39.44
CA THR A 3 21.86 -18.01 38.18
C THR A 3 21.13 -17.28 37.05
N ASN A 4 21.88 -16.93 36.01
CA ASN A 4 21.32 -16.32 34.81
C ASN A 4 20.63 -17.38 33.95
N TRP A 5 19.36 -17.17 33.68
CA TRP A 5 18.59 -17.82 32.63
C TRP A 5 18.57 -16.92 31.41
N THR A 6 18.86 -17.49 30.26
CA THR A 6 18.75 -16.82 28.97
C THR A 6 17.84 -17.65 28.08
N ILE A 7 16.75 -17.08 27.60
CA ILE A 7 15.81 -17.73 26.70
C ILE A 7 15.86 -16.97 25.39
N GLU A 8 16.11 -17.68 24.30
CA GLU A 8 16.21 -17.10 22.96
C GLU A 8 15.59 -18.02 21.90
N GLY A 9 15.22 -17.43 20.77
CA GLY A 9 14.64 -18.14 19.62
C GLY A 9 14.31 -17.18 18.49
N ASN A 10 13.80 -17.71 17.38
CA ASN A 10 13.38 -16.93 16.21
C ASN A 10 11.89 -17.12 15.95
N VAL A 11 11.17 -16.04 15.62
CA VAL A 11 9.80 -16.09 15.12
C VAL A 11 9.83 -15.98 13.61
N MET A 12 9.31 -17.00 12.94
CA MET A 12 9.38 -17.13 11.48
C MET A 12 7.98 -17.33 10.88
N LEU A 13 7.81 -16.97 9.61
CA LEU A 13 6.64 -17.29 8.80
C LEU A 13 7.07 -18.21 7.66
N ARG A 14 6.39 -19.35 7.51
CA ARG A 14 6.44 -20.16 6.29
C ARG A 14 5.26 -19.80 5.40
N HIS A 15 5.52 -19.34 4.18
CA HIS A 15 4.50 -18.99 3.21
C HIS A 15 4.61 -19.86 1.95
N SER A 16 3.52 -19.90 1.19
CA SER A 16 3.44 -20.50 -0.15
C SER A 16 2.89 -19.52 -1.17
N ASP A 17 2.78 -18.24 -0.79
CA ASP A 17 2.25 -17.20 -1.65
C ASP A 17 3.19 -16.94 -2.84
N PRO A 18 2.70 -17.01 -4.10
CA PRO A 18 3.53 -16.87 -5.28
C PRO A 18 4.13 -15.47 -5.42
N THR A 19 3.39 -14.42 -5.04
CA THR A 19 3.83 -13.03 -5.06
C THR A 19 5.06 -12.87 -4.15
N ILE A 20 4.98 -13.37 -2.91
CA ILE A 20 6.12 -13.30 -1.98
C ILE A 20 7.29 -14.18 -2.45
N SER A 21 7.01 -15.35 -3.02
CA SER A 21 8.02 -16.34 -3.41
C SER A 21 8.97 -15.87 -4.51
N ALA A 22 8.61 -14.82 -5.25
CA ALA A 22 9.48 -14.23 -6.26
C ALA A 22 10.62 -13.40 -5.67
N GLY A 23 10.39 -12.75 -4.52
CA GLY A 23 11.37 -11.90 -3.85
C GLY A 23 12.01 -12.52 -2.61
N PHE A 24 11.39 -13.53 -2.02
CA PHE A 24 11.77 -14.05 -0.70
C PHE A 24 11.78 -15.59 -0.63
N SER A 25 12.56 -16.14 0.30
CA SER A 25 12.56 -17.57 0.60
C SER A 25 11.24 -18.00 1.23
N SER A 26 10.82 -19.26 1.02
CA SER A 26 9.58 -19.83 1.56
C SER A 26 9.42 -19.78 3.08
N THR A 27 10.50 -19.47 3.81
CA THR A 27 10.46 -19.13 5.23
C THR A 27 11.16 -17.79 5.44
N VAL A 28 10.49 -16.84 6.08
CA VAL A 28 10.97 -15.48 6.34
C VAL A 28 10.93 -15.13 7.83
N PRO A 29 11.86 -14.32 8.34
CA PRO A 29 11.82 -13.83 9.71
C PRO A 29 10.70 -12.81 9.91
N LEU A 30 10.09 -12.79 11.09
CA LEU A 30 9.12 -11.77 11.48
C LEU A 30 9.76 -10.74 12.41
N GLU A 31 10.08 -9.57 11.85
CA GLU A 31 10.64 -8.43 12.57
C GLU A 31 9.59 -7.70 13.42
N HIS A 32 10.00 -7.12 14.56
CA HIS A 32 9.18 -6.26 15.41
C HIS A 32 7.91 -6.91 15.97
N VAL A 33 7.84 -8.25 16.05
CA VAL A 33 6.74 -8.95 16.72
C VAL A 33 6.93 -8.86 18.22
N GLU A 34 5.89 -8.48 18.97
CA GLU A 34 5.94 -8.49 20.43
C GLU A 34 5.88 -9.94 20.92
N VAL A 35 6.95 -10.41 21.55
CA VAL A 35 7.07 -11.74 22.16
C VAL A 35 6.96 -11.59 23.67
N LYS A 36 6.25 -12.51 24.31
CA LYS A 36 6.34 -12.69 25.76
C LYS A 36 6.63 -14.13 26.13
N VAL A 37 7.47 -14.28 27.15
CA VAL A 37 7.90 -15.58 27.67
C VAL A 37 7.50 -15.68 29.13
N SER A 38 6.86 -16.78 29.49
CA SER A 38 6.63 -17.19 30.87
C SER A 38 7.43 -18.44 31.17
N ALA A 39 7.95 -18.52 32.38
CA ALA A 39 8.59 -19.71 32.90
C ALA A 39 7.89 -20.15 34.18
N ARG A 40 7.59 -21.45 34.30
CA ARG A 40 7.05 -22.04 35.54
C ARG A 40 7.99 -23.11 36.07
N GLU A 41 8.05 -23.24 37.39
CA GLU A 41 8.82 -24.27 38.09
C GLU A 41 7.90 -25.30 38.75
N LYS A 42 8.50 -26.41 39.17
CA LYS A 42 7.81 -27.47 39.90
C LYS A 42 7.98 -27.25 41.40
N VAL A 43 6.88 -27.06 42.12
CA VAL A 43 6.86 -26.88 43.57
C VAL A 43 6.13 -28.08 44.18
N MET A 44 6.80 -28.82 45.08
CA MET A 44 6.24 -30.04 45.72
C MET A 44 5.63 -31.05 44.73
N GLY A 45 6.27 -31.22 43.57
CA GLY A 45 5.79 -32.17 42.56
C GLY A 45 4.73 -31.63 41.60
N VAL A 46 4.25 -30.39 41.78
CA VAL A 46 3.22 -29.77 40.95
C VAL A 46 3.78 -28.58 40.18
N TRP A 47 3.45 -28.46 38.89
CA TRP A 47 3.82 -27.29 38.08
C TRP A 47 3.03 -26.06 38.52
N GLY A 48 3.72 -24.96 38.81
CA GLY A 48 3.09 -23.68 39.14
C GLY A 48 2.30 -23.04 37.97
N PRO A 49 1.58 -21.94 38.23
CA PRO A 49 0.86 -21.21 37.20
C PRO A 49 1.80 -20.38 36.30
N TRP A 50 1.31 -19.98 35.12
CA TRP A 50 1.98 -19.05 34.20
C TRP A 50 1.69 -17.58 34.56
N ASN A 51 2.19 -17.14 35.71
CA ASN A 51 1.82 -15.84 36.31
C ASN A 51 2.83 -14.70 36.07
N SER A 52 4.05 -15.00 35.62
CA SER A 52 5.10 -14.00 35.33
C SER A 52 5.42 -14.02 33.85
N TRP A 53 5.44 -12.84 33.23
CA TRP A 53 5.69 -12.68 31.80
C TRP A 53 6.73 -11.60 31.57
N ASP A 54 7.72 -11.90 30.75
CA ASP A 54 8.69 -10.93 30.25
C ASP A 54 8.45 -10.69 28.76
N LYS A 55 8.61 -9.46 28.30
CA LYS A 55 8.29 -9.03 26.94
C LYS A 55 9.51 -8.55 26.18
N LYS A 56 9.57 -8.79 24.88
CA LYS A 56 10.62 -8.32 23.98
C LYS A 56 10.09 -8.26 22.54
N PHE A 57 10.53 -7.29 21.75
CA PHE A 57 10.30 -7.29 20.30
C PHE A 57 11.37 -8.10 19.59
N THR A 58 11.00 -8.83 18.54
CA THR A 58 11.96 -9.48 17.64
C THR A 58 12.77 -8.44 16.86
N ASP A 59 14.04 -8.75 16.57
CA ASP A 59 14.89 -7.97 15.66
C ASP A 59 14.61 -8.28 14.18
N SER A 60 15.41 -7.72 13.27
CA SER A 60 15.27 -7.91 11.81
C SER A 60 15.46 -9.36 11.34
N ASN A 61 16.03 -10.23 12.17
CA ASN A 61 16.17 -11.66 11.89
C ASN A 61 15.08 -12.49 12.56
N GLY A 62 14.05 -11.85 13.13
CA GLY A 62 13.01 -12.51 13.89
C GLY A 62 13.46 -13.00 15.26
N HIS A 63 14.68 -12.65 15.69
CA HIS A 63 15.28 -13.18 16.91
C HIS A 63 14.82 -12.40 18.14
N PHE A 64 14.52 -13.11 19.23
CA PHE A 64 14.26 -12.54 20.55
C PHE A 64 15.17 -13.15 21.61
N LYS A 65 15.48 -12.37 22.65
CA LYS A 65 16.30 -12.79 23.79
C LYS A 65 15.83 -12.16 25.09
N ILE A 66 15.59 -13.00 26.10
CA ILE A 66 15.18 -12.59 27.45
C ILE A 66 16.15 -13.17 28.47
N LYS A 67 16.67 -12.33 29.36
CA LYS A 67 17.61 -12.72 30.42
C LYS A 67 17.03 -12.40 31.79
N LYS A 68 17.06 -13.37 32.71
CA LYS A 68 16.61 -13.20 34.10
C LYS A 68 17.48 -13.95 35.09
N GLU A 69 17.58 -13.41 36.29
CA GLU A 69 18.24 -14.09 37.41
C GLU A 69 17.21 -14.83 38.25
N LYS A 70 17.32 -16.17 38.31
CA LYS A 70 16.41 -17.06 39.06
C LYS A 70 17.20 -18.17 39.74
N ASP A 71 16.55 -18.99 40.54
CA ASP A 71 17.21 -20.19 41.10
C ASP A 71 17.55 -21.23 40.01
N LYS A 72 18.21 -22.31 40.42
CA LYS A 72 18.62 -23.42 39.54
C LYS A 72 17.51 -24.46 39.31
N SER A 73 16.27 -24.21 39.72
CA SER A 73 15.19 -25.20 39.56
C SER A 73 14.88 -25.43 38.08
N ASN A 74 14.48 -26.66 37.71
CA ASN A 74 14.07 -26.92 36.33
C ASN A 74 12.79 -26.15 36.00
N ARG A 75 12.71 -25.62 34.78
CA ARG A 75 11.60 -24.78 34.33
C ARG A 75 11.02 -25.27 33.02
N GLN A 76 9.72 -25.00 32.84
CA GLN A 76 9.04 -25.09 31.55
C GLN A 76 8.77 -23.69 31.03
N PHE A 77 8.72 -23.55 29.71
CA PHE A 77 8.48 -22.30 29.04
C PHE A 77 7.16 -22.29 28.28
N LYS A 78 6.55 -21.10 28.25
CA LYS A 78 5.43 -20.76 27.38
C LYS A 78 5.77 -19.46 26.67
N VAL A 79 5.66 -19.47 25.35
CA VAL A 79 5.92 -18.32 24.50
C VAL A 79 4.62 -17.93 23.81
N GLU A 80 4.28 -16.65 23.91
CA GLU A 80 3.17 -16.06 23.18
C GLU A 80 3.67 -14.87 22.35
N VAL A 81 3.01 -14.60 21.23
CA VAL A 81 3.30 -13.44 20.38
C VAL A 81 2.06 -12.62 20.09
N GLN A 82 2.26 -11.35 19.78
CA GLN A 82 1.22 -10.40 19.42
C GLN A 82 1.66 -9.58 18.21
N PHE A 83 0.74 -9.39 17.25
CA PHE A 83 0.98 -8.61 16.03
C PHE A 83 0.53 -7.16 16.25
N LYS A 84 1.34 -6.42 17.02
CA LYS A 84 1.11 -5.03 17.39
C LYS A 84 2.43 -4.28 17.62
N ASP A 85 2.54 -3.09 17.05
CA ASP A 85 3.50 -2.07 17.47
C ASP A 85 2.96 -0.65 17.21
N ASP A 86 3.86 0.34 17.17
CA ASP A 86 3.50 1.74 16.99
C ASP A 86 3.08 2.06 15.54
N THR A 87 3.32 1.16 14.58
CA THR A 87 2.95 1.36 13.16
C THR A 87 1.80 0.46 12.70
N LEU A 88 1.60 -0.70 13.33
CA LEU A 88 0.62 -1.70 12.89
C LEU A 88 -0.12 -2.36 14.06
N LYS A 89 -1.42 -2.61 13.87
CA LYS A 89 -2.24 -3.45 14.75
C LYS A 89 -3.05 -4.45 13.92
N VAL A 90 -2.93 -5.74 14.22
CA VAL A 90 -3.73 -6.80 13.55
C VAL A 90 -4.77 -7.36 14.53
N TYR A 91 -6.02 -6.94 14.40
CA TYR A 91 -7.11 -7.38 15.25
C TYR A 91 -7.65 -8.74 14.82
N PRO A 92 -7.91 -9.66 15.77
CA PRO A 92 -8.63 -10.89 15.49
C PRO A 92 -10.10 -10.61 15.20
N GLU A 93 -10.83 -11.68 14.87
CA GLU A 93 -12.27 -11.72 15.02
C GLU A 93 -12.67 -11.27 16.44
N ASN A 94 -13.74 -10.50 16.54
CA ASN A 94 -14.30 -10.09 17.82
C ASN A 94 -15.82 -10.28 17.78
N ASP A 95 -16.28 -11.26 18.54
CA ASP A 95 -17.66 -11.75 18.58
C ASP A 95 -18.67 -10.69 19.07
N GLY A 96 -18.22 -9.51 19.53
CA GLY A 96 -19.11 -8.51 20.14
C GLY A 96 -19.11 -7.11 19.54
N PHE A 97 -18.34 -6.83 18.46
CA PHE A 97 -18.38 -5.48 17.87
C PHE A 97 -19.66 -5.25 17.09
N MET A 98 -19.97 -6.15 16.14
CA MET A 98 -21.17 -6.00 15.32
C MET A 98 -22.44 -6.13 16.17
N ASP A 99 -22.43 -6.94 17.23
CA ASP A 99 -23.54 -6.98 18.18
C ASP A 99 -23.76 -5.63 18.85
N LYS A 100 -22.69 -4.96 19.29
CA LYS A 100 -22.76 -3.61 19.89
C LYS A 100 -23.12 -2.51 18.89
N VAL A 101 -22.63 -2.62 17.65
CA VAL A 101 -23.02 -1.69 16.57
C VAL A 101 -24.46 -1.92 16.18
N THR A 102 -24.91 -3.18 16.08
CA THR A 102 -26.31 -3.53 15.77
C THR A 102 -27.24 -3.06 16.88
N GLU A 103 -26.87 -3.23 18.15
CA GLU A 103 -27.58 -2.69 19.31
C GLU A 103 -27.69 -1.16 19.21
N ALA A 104 -26.57 -0.46 19.03
CA ALA A 104 -26.54 0.99 18.92
C ALA A 104 -27.28 1.55 17.69
N VAL A 105 -27.20 0.86 16.54
CA VAL A 105 -27.90 1.24 15.31
C VAL A 105 -29.39 0.94 15.42
N THR A 106 -29.79 -0.14 16.08
CA THR A 106 -31.21 -0.46 16.31
C THR A 106 -31.85 0.58 17.24
N ASP A 107 -31.14 0.96 18.31
CA ASP A 107 -31.57 2.02 19.22
C ASP A 107 -31.67 3.38 18.49
N PHE A 108 -30.67 3.71 17.68
CA PHE A 108 -30.67 4.95 16.90
C PHE A 108 -31.72 4.96 15.78
N ALA A 109 -31.90 3.85 15.07
CA ALA A 109 -32.90 3.71 14.01
C ALA A 109 -34.31 3.77 14.58
N GLY A 110 -34.54 3.28 15.79
CA GLY A 110 -35.81 3.47 16.52
C GLY A 110 -36.17 4.95 16.68
N ASP A 111 -35.18 5.80 16.98
CA ASP A 111 -35.35 7.25 17.12
C ASP A 111 -35.45 7.98 15.76
N VAL A 112 -34.66 7.57 14.75
CA VAL A 112 -34.62 8.21 13.43
C VAL A 112 -35.82 7.84 12.55
N LEU A 113 -36.33 6.60 12.59
CA LEU A 113 -37.57 6.22 11.91
C LEU A 113 -38.77 7.03 12.42
N GLY A 114 -38.72 7.50 13.68
CA GLY A 114 -39.67 8.48 14.22
C GLY A 114 -39.59 9.85 13.56
N MET A 115 -38.39 10.29 13.10
CA MET A 115 -38.19 11.57 12.41
C MET A 115 -38.49 11.51 10.90
N ILE A 116 -38.23 10.38 10.24
CA ILE A 116 -38.39 10.22 8.78
C ILE A 116 -39.86 10.35 8.33
N THR A 117 -40.84 10.10 9.21
CA THR A 117 -42.27 10.20 8.86
C THR A 117 -42.79 11.63 8.70
N GLN A 118 -41.99 12.68 8.92
CA GLN A 118 -42.48 14.07 8.93
C GLN A 118 -41.93 15.04 7.86
N ILE A 119 -40.95 14.70 7.00
CA ILE A 119 -40.26 15.73 6.20
C ILE A 119 -39.99 15.32 4.73
N GLN A 120 -40.32 16.21 3.78
CA GLN A 120 -40.17 16.05 2.32
C GLN A 120 -38.78 16.45 1.75
N ALA A 121 -37.75 16.62 2.58
CA ALA A 121 -36.40 17.00 2.15
C ALA A 121 -35.41 15.85 2.42
N LEU A 122 -35.37 14.88 1.51
CA LEU A 122 -34.56 13.66 1.64
C LEU A 122 -33.05 13.94 1.62
N ASP A 123 -32.57 14.89 0.82
CA ASP A 123 -31.12 15.11 0.65
C ASP A 123 -30.47 15.71 1.92
N ASP A 124 -31.11 16.69 2.57
CA ASP A 124 -30.62 17.28 3.83
C ASP A 124 -30.68 16.29 5.02
N ILE A 125 -31.56 15.28 4.95
CA ILE A 125 -31.67 14.22 5.96
C ILE A 125 -30.58 13.17 5.74
N VAL A 126 -30.26 12.83 4.49
CA VAL A 126 -29.16 11.92 4.17
C VAL A 126 -27.86 12.49 4.72
N ASP A 127 -27.53 13.75 4.43
CA ASP A 127 -26.29 14.38 4.92
C ASP A 127 -26.21 14.41 6.47
N LYS A 128 -27.32 14.70 7.16
CA LYS A 128 -27.35 14.70 8.64
C LYS A 128 -27.34 13.30 9.26
N THR A 129 -27.93 12.32 8.58
CA THR A 129 -27.95 10.93 9.02
C THR A 129 -26.59 10.29 8.80
N GLU A 130 -25.91 10.63 7.70
CA GLU A 130 -24.50 10.33 7.46
C GLU A 130 -23.64 10.86 8.64
N ASP A 131 -23.72 12.15 8.97
CA ASP A 131 -22.96 12.74 10.10
C ASP A 131 -23.21 12.05 11.46
N ALA A 132 -24.45 11.61 11.74
CA ALA A 132 -24.81 10.97 13.00
C ALA A 132 -24.35 9.50 13.09
N ILE A 133 -24.51 8.72 12.02
CA ILE A 133 -23.97 7.35 11.91
C ILE A 133 -22.44 7.40 11.94
N GLU A 134 -21.83 8.42 11.33
CA GLU A 134 -20.38 8.65 11.37
C GLU A 134 -19.86 8.90 12.79
N GLN A 135 -20.54 9.70 13.60
CA GLN A 135 -20.17 9.89 15.01
C GLN A 135 -20.29 8.60 15.82
N LEU A 136 -21.31 7.78 15.52
CA LEU A 136 -21.50 6.47 16.16
C LEU A 136 -20.36 5.50 15.80
N LEU A 137 -19.96 5.45 14.52
CA LEU A 137 -18.84 4.63 14.04
C LEU A 137 -17.50 5.09 14.61
N GLU A 138 -17.27 6.41 14.76
CA GLU A 138 -16.09 6.94 15.43
C GLU A 138 -15.97 6.41 16.86
N GLN A 139 -17.07 6.48 17.61
CA GLN A 139 -17.09 6.14 19.03
C GLN A 139 -16.99 4.63 19.24
N THR A 140 -17.67 3.83 18.42
CA THR A 140 -17.71 2.37 18.58
C THR A 140 -16.43 1.68 18.10
N GLY A 141 -15.86 2.10 16.96
CA GLY A 141 -14.69 1.43 16.36
C GLY A 141 -13.41 1.51 17.22
N ARG A 142 -13.23 2.58 18.00
CA ARG A 142 -12.03 2.76 18.84
C ARG A 142 -12.07 2.02 20.17
N ILE A 143 -13.27 1.64 20.64
CA ILE A 143 -13.46 1.12 22.00
C ILE A 143 -13.37 -0.42 22.06
N ALA A 144 -13.49 -1.13 20.94
CA ALA A 144 -13.77 -2.57 20.98
C ALA A 144 -12.62 -3.55 20.67
N TYR A 145 -11.53 -3.15 19.99
CA TYR A 145 -10.57 -4.14 19.48
C TYR A 145 -9.29 -4.26 20.33
N ASN A 146 -9.07 -5.47 20.84
CA ASN A 146 -7.81 -5.86 21.47
C ASN A 146 -7.07 -6.83 20.54
N VAL A 147 -5.78 -6.55 20.28
CA VAL A 147 -4.92 -7.48 19.54
C VAL A 147 -4.73 -8.75 20.38
N ARG A 148 -4.81 -9.94 19.77
CA ARG A 148 -4.72 -11.23 20.47
C ARG A 148 -3.28 -11.67 20.71
N TRP A 149 -3.05 -12.33 21.84
CA TRP A 149 -1.84 -13.13 22.08
C TRP A 149 -2.02 -14.55 21.53
N TYR A 150 -1.09 -14.99 20.69
CA TYR A 150 -1.03 -16.33 20.13
C TYR A 150 0.01 -17.16 20.88
N THR A 151 -0.38 -18.28 21.48
CA THR A 151 0.60 -19.24 22.02
C THR A 151 1.31 -19.93 20.86
N ILE A 152 2.64 -19.80 20.79
CA ILE A 152 3.47 -20.39 19.74
C ILE A 152 4.42 -21.49 20.26
N LEU A 153 4.56 -21.58 21.57
CA LEU A 153 5.21 -22.67 22.27
C LEU A 153 4.56 -22.82 23.65
N LYS A 154 4.24 -24.04 24.04
CA LYS A 154 3.85 -24.36 25.41
C LYS A 154 4.36 -25.74 25.77
N GLU A 155 5.40 -25.80 26.60
CA GLU A 155 5.94 -27.06 27.06
C GLU A 155 4.96 -27.73 28.03
N ASP A 156 4.60 -28.97 27.75
CA ASP A 156 3.62 -29.76 28.51
C ASP A 156 4.27 -30.93 29.27
N LYS A 157 3.45 -31.83 29.83
CA LYS A 157 3.80 -32.69 30.99
C LYS A 157 4.88 -33.75 30.73
N ASN A 158 5.32 -33.97 29.48
CA ASN A 158 6.19 -35.08 29.10
C ASN A 158 7.69 -34.81 29.31
N ASN A 159 8.09 -34.38 30.52
CA ASN A 159 9.50 -34.16 30.91
C ASN A 159 10.29 -33.10 30.11
N ASN A 160 9.62 -32.24 29.34
CA ASN A 160 10.25 -31.09 28.67
C ASN A 160 10.51 -29.97 29.68
N SER A 161 11.44 -30.19 30.62
CA SER A 161 11.90 -29.17 31.55
C SER A 161 13.39 -28.92 31.37
N HIS A 162 13.79 -27.67 31.42
CA HIS A 162 15.16 -27.25 31.18
C HIS A 162 15.88 -26.99 32.48
N SER A 163 17.16 -27.33 32.53
CA SER A 163 18.07 -26.88 33.58
C SER A 163 18.49 -25.43 33.34
N ALA A 164 19.03 -24.78 34.37
CA ALA A 164 19.44 -23.39 34.26
C ALA A 164 20.58 -23.16 33.25
N GLY A 165 20.46 -22.11 32.44
CA GLY A 165 21.47 -21.74 31.45
C GLY A 165 20.89 -20.96 30.29
N THR A 166 21.50 -21.12 29.12
CA THR A 166 20.97 -20.60 27.85
C THR A 166 20.12 -21.68 27.19
N ILE A 167 18.85 -21.37 27.00
CA ILE A 167 17.87 -22.23 26.34
C ILE A 167 17.54 -21.60 24.98
N ASN A 168 17.89 -22.30 23.92
CA ASN A 168 17.56 -21.92 22.55
C ASN A 168 16.34 -22.71 22.09
N LEU A 169 15.25 -22.00 21.82
CA LEU A 169 13.97 -22.54 21.39
C LEU A 169 13.90 -22.81 19.87
N GLY A 170 14.96 -22.49 19.13
CA GLY A 170 15.05 -22.68 17.69
C GLY A 170 14.13 -21.74 16.91
N ASN A 171 13.64 -22.22 15.76
CA ASN A 171 12.74 -21.46 14.89
C ASN A 171 11.28 -21.80 15.17
N LEU A 172 10.57 -20.89 15.84
CA LEU A 172 9.13 -20.95 16.07
C LEU A 172 8.41 -20.44 14.81
N THR A 173 8.06 -21.36 13.92
CA THR A 173 7.61 -21.04 12.55
C THR A 173 6.10 -21.17 12.38
N PHE A 174 5.41 -20.08 12.06
CA PHE A 174 4.02 -20.11 11.60
C PHE A 174 3.93 -20.85 10.27
N GLY A 175 3.33 -22.03 10.26
CA GLY A 175 3.27 -22.91 9.08
C GLY A 175 2.22 -24.01 9.21
N ALA A 176 1.86 -24.65 8.11
CA ALA A 176 0.97 -25.82 8.15
C ALA A 176 1.63 -27.00 8.87
N GLY A 177 0.85 -27.73 9.69
CA GLY A 177 1.25 -29.03 10.26
C GLY A 177 1.91 -29.04 11.66
N GLY A 178 1.86 -27.95 12.44
CA GLY A 178 2.30 -27.94 13.85
C GLY A 178 1.13 -27.76 14.83
N GLU A 179 1.14 -28.42 15.98
CA GLU A 179 -0.02 -28.47 16.92
C GLU A 179 -0.41 -27.09 17.51
N ASP A 180 0.54 -26.15 17.70
CA ASP A 180 0.26 -24.76 18.16
C ASP A 180 0.47 -23.71 17.05
N LEU A 181 1.48 -23.93 16.19
CA LEU A 181 1.84 -23.04 15.07
C LEU A 181 0.97 -23.25 13.81
N GLY A 182 0.07 -24.24 13.87
CA GLY A 182 -0.88 -24.60 12.83
C GLY A 182 -2.20 -23.83 12.86
N ASN A 183 -2.41 -22.94 13.85
CA ASN A 183 -3.58 -22.08 13.90
C ASN A 183 -3.67 -21.21 12.63
N SER A 184 -4.71 -21.43 11.82
CA SER A 184 -4.85 -20.79 10.51
C SER A 184 -4.90 -19.27 10.60
N ILE A 185 -5.65 -18.71 11.55
CA ILE A 185 -5.74 -17.26 11.76
C ILE A 185 -4.39 -16.66 12.15
N ALA A 186 -3.66 -17.29 13.08
CA ALA A 186 -2.35 -16.81 13.50
C ALA A 186 -1.36 -16.77 12.34
N ARG A 187 -1.40 -17.76 11.43
CA ARG A 187 -0.59 -17.75 10.21
C ARG A 187 -0.97 -16.61 9.25
N LYS A 188 -2.27 -16.35 9.06
CA LYS A 188 -2.73 -15.25 8.21
C LYS A 188 -2.37 -13.89 8.81
N HIS A 189 -2.42 -13.74 10.14
CA HIS A 189 -1.93 -12.54 10.83
C HIS A 189 -0.42 -12.36 10.69
N ALA A 190 0.35 -13.44 10.77
CA ALA A 190 1.79 -13.41 10.51
C ALA A 190 2.10 -12.98 9.06
N LEU A 191 1.29 -13.44 8.09
CA LEU A 191 1.38 -13.03 6.69
C LEU A 191 1.10 -11.52 6.53
N VAL A 192 -0.02 -11.03 7.08
CA VAL A 192 -0.34 -9.60 7.11
C VAL A 192 0.81 -8.80 7.71
N TRP A 193 1.30 -9.22 8.87
CA TRP A 193 2.40 -8.56 9.56
C TRP A 193 3.64 -8.46 8.66
N PHE A 194 4.05 -9.57 8.06
CA PHE A 194 5.22 -9.58 7.16
C PHE A 194 5.04 -8.63 5.98
N VAL A 195 3.92 -8.71 5.27
CA VAL A 195 3.66 -7.90 4.07
C VAL A 195 3.65 -6.42 4.41
N TYR A 196 2.92 -6.00 5.46
CA TYR A 196 2.87 -4.60 5.88
C TYR A 196 4.24 -4.08 6.31
N LYS A 197 5.06 -4.88 6.99
CA LYS A 197 6.42 -4.47 7.37
C LYS A 197 7.31 -4.26 6.15
N GLN A 198 7.17 -5.06 5.09
CA GLN A 198 7.88 -4.78 3.84
C GLN A 198 7.40 -3.48 3.20
N ILE A 199 6.09 -3.22 3.19
CA ILE A 199 5.54 -1.98 2.63
C ILE A 199 6.04 -0.76 3.40
N PHE A 200 5.93 -0.75 4.73
CA PHE A 200 6.41 0.35 5.55
C PHE A 200 7.92 0.56 5.39
N LYS A 201 8.71 -0.52 5.31
CA LYS A 201 10.14 -0.43 5.06
C LYS A 201 10.45 0.25 3.72
N THR A 202 9.75 -0.13 2.66
CA THR A 202 9.89 0.46 1.32
C THR A 202 9.42 1.92 1.28
N MET A 203 8.22 2.21 1.80
CA MET A 203 7.69 3.58 1.86
C MET A 203 8.58 4.51 2.69
N ASN A 204 9.21 3.99 3.74
CA ASN A 204 10.18 4.75 4.55
C ASN A 204 11.49 5.12 3.81
N THR A 205 11.72 4.59 2.61
CA THR A 205 12.82 5.03 1.75
C THR A 205 12.49 6.29 0.95
N PHE A 206 11.20 6.61 0.77
CA PHE A 206 10.75 7.81 0.04
C PHE A 206 10.85 9.07 0.91
N GLN A 207 10.61 10.25 0.32
CA GLN A 207 10.51 11.51 1.05
C GLN A 207 9.45 11.44 2.14
N LYS A 208 9.71 12.14 3.25
CA LYS A 208 8.87 12.07 4.46
C LYS A 208 7.39 12.35 4.18
N ASP A 209 7.11 13.30 3.28
CA ASP A 209 5.75 13.78 3.04
C ASP A 209 4.91 12.79 2.22
N VAL A 210 5.50 11.79 1.56
CA VAL A 210 4.77 10.75 0.81
C VAL A 210 4.65 9.41 1.58
N ARG A 211 5.13 9.35 2.82
CA ARG A 211 5.04 8.15 3.67
C ARG A 211 3.70 8.10 4.39
N PHE A 212 3.34 6.92 4.88
CA PHE A 212 2.30 6.82 5.91
C PHE A 212 2.55 7.82 7.05
N LEU A 213 1.51 8.53 7.46
CA LEU A 213 1.64 9.55 8.48
C LEU A 213 1.75 8.91 9.87
N ASP A 214 2.75 9.31 10.65
CA ASP A 214 3.01 8.83 12.03
C ASP A 214 1.96 9.27 13.08
N LYS A 215 0.77 9.67 12.64
CA LYS A 215 -0.31 10.14 13.53
C LYS A 215 -0.99 8.99 14.24
N LYS A 216 -1.15 7.86 13.54
CA LYS A 216 -1.87 6.68 14.04
C LYS A 216 -1.28 5.41 13.40
N PRO A 217 -1.18 4.31 14.16
CA PRO A 217 -0.84 3.02 13.58
C PRO A 217 -1.95 2.61 12.61
N VAL A 218 -1.55 2.02 11.48
CA VAL A 218 -2.49 1.34 10.59
C VAL A 218 -3.09 0.15 11.34
N ALA A 219 -4.37 -0.07 11.17
CA ALA A 219 -5.09 -1.18 11.77
C ALA A 219 -5.70 -2.07 10.70
N LEU A 220 -5.65 -3.37 10.93
CA LEU A 220 -6.33 -4.37 10.10
C LEU A 220 -7.11 -5.32 10.99
N LYS A 221 -8.36 -5.62 10.64
CA LYS A 221 -9.18 -6.67 11.26
C LYS A 221 -9.29 -7.85 10.30
N TYR A 222 -8.90 -9.03 10.80
CA TYR A 222 -9.12 -10.28 10.11
C TYR A 222 -9.31 -11.45 11.10
N PRO A 223 -10.24 -12.37 10.85
CA PRO A 223 -11.28 -12.29 9.82
C PRO A 223 -12.31 -11.19 10.17
N HIS A 224 -12.86 -10.56 9.13
CA HIS A 224 -14.10 -9.81 9.24
C HIS A 224 -15.22 -10.61 8.60
N ASP A 225 -16.32 -10.73 9.33
CA ASP A 225 -17.61 -11.16 8.81
C ASP A 225 -18.62 -10.06 9.18
N ASN A 226 -19.42 -9.61 8.22
CA ASN A 226 -20.48 -8.63 8.40
C ASN A 226 -21.84 -9.29 8.17
N ASN A 227 -22.44 -9.79 9.26
CA ASN A 227 -23.74 -10.43 9.25
C ASN A 227 -24.90 -9.58 8.70
N ILE A 228 -24.71 -8.26 8.49
CA ILE A 228 -25.71 -7.35 7.92
C ILE A 228 -25.70 -7.39 6.39
N ILE A 229 -24.51 -7.56 5.79
CA ILE A 229 -24.35 -7.57 4.33
C ILE A 229 -24.35 -9.04 3.87
N PRO A 230 -25.19 -9.43 2.89
CA PRO A 230 -25.17 -10.79 2.38
C PRO A 230 -23.78 -11.18 1.87
N ASP A 231 -23.29 -12.38 2.20
CA ASP A 231 -21.97 -12.93 1.79
C ASP A 231 -21.67 -12.82 0.28
N LYS A 232 -22.71 -12.66 -0.56
CA LYS A 232 -22.58 -12.54 -2.03
C LYS A 232 -22.07 -11.18 -2.50
N VAL A 233 -22.26 -10.15 -1.69
CA VAL A 233 -21.97 -8.76 -2.06
C VAL A 233 -20.81 -8.23 -1.22
N GLU A 234 -20.59 -8.80 -0.03
CA GLU A 234 -19.56 -8.38 0.90
C GLU A 234 -18.14 -8.44 0.28
N SER A 235 -17.46 -7.31 0.29
CA SER A 235 -16.08 -7.14 -0.18
C SER A 235 -15.19 -6.62 0.94
N SER A 236 -13.88 -6.85 0.84
CA SER A 236 -12.92 -6.20 1.74
C SER A 236 -12.98 -4.69 1.52
N TYR A 237 -12.71 -3.92 2.57
CA TYR A 237 -12.76 -2.46 2.47
C TYR A 237 -11.88 -1.81 3.53
N SER A 238 -11.56 -0.54 3.26
CA SER A 238 -10.83 0.33 4.15
C SER A 238 -11.73 1.46 4.62
N ASP A 239 -11.87 1.62 5.94
CA ASP A 239 -12.69 2.68 6.50
C ASP A 239 -11.88 3.99 6.56
N PRO A 240 -12.24 5.03 5.78
CA PRO A 240 -11.51 6.30 5.75
C PRO A 240 -11.57 7.06 7.07
N PHE A 241 -12.50 6.72 7.96
CA PHE A 241 -12.71 7.39 9.22
C PHE A 241 -11.75 6.89 10.31
N ASN A 242 -11.86 5.62 10.66
CA ASN A 242 -11.05 5.02 11.71
C ASN A 242 -9.71 4.49 11.20
N GLN A 243 -9.52 4.45 9.87
CA GLN A 243 -8.35 3.93 9.18
C GLN A 243 -8.06 2.47 9.55
N VAL A 244 -9.14 1.70 9.70
CA VAL A 244 -9.12 0.24 9.89
C VAL A 244 -9.45 -0.42 8.56
N ILE A 245 -8.63 -1.39 8.20
CA ILE A 245 -8.82 -2.27 7.05
C ILE A 245 -9.59 -3.49 7.51
N PHE A 246 -10.63 -3.85 6.78
CA PHE A 246 -11.48 -4.98 7.08
C PHE A 246 -11.37 -6.02 5.96
N ILE A 247 -10.71 -7.15 6.26
CA ILE A 247 -10.53 -8.22 5.28
C ILE A 247 -11.57 -9.31 5.52
N ILE A 248 -12.40 -9.56 4.51
CA ILE A 248 -13.54 -10.47 4.62
C ILE A 248 -13.10 -11.92 4.65
N ARG A 249 -13.73 -12.68 5.53
CA ARG A 249 -13.79 -14.12 5.48
C ARG A 249 -15.16 -14.59 5.96
N ASN A 250 -15.97 -15.07 5.04
CA ASN A 250 -17.32 -15.56 5.30
C ASN A 250 -17.47 -17.01 4.81
N SER A 251 -18.71 -17.50 4.69
CA SER A 251 -18.99 -18.88 4.31
C SER A 251 -18.57 -19.24 2.87
N ARG A 252 -18.35 -18.23 2.02
CA ARG A 252 -18.07 -18.39 0.58
C ARG A 252 -16.62 -18.14 0.22
N THR A 253 -16.01 -17.17 0.88
CA THR A 253 -14.74 -16.59 0.42
C THR A 253 -13.85 -16.18 1.59
N ASP A 254 -12.55 -16.20 1.34
CA ASP A 254 -11.49 -15.67 2.21
C ASP A 254 -10.67 -14.72 1.35
N HIS A 255 -10.91 -13.41 1.48
CA HIS A 255 -10.26 -12.38 0.68
C HIS A 255 -8.81 -12.12 1.14
N LEU A 256 -8.28 -12.87 2.10
CA LEU A 256 -6.92 -12.62 2.56
C LEU A 256 -5.88 -13.28 1.64
N ASP A 257 -5.40 -12.44 0.73
CA ASP A 257 -4.22 -12.60 -0.10
C ASP A 257 -3.36 -11.32 -0.10
N VAL A 258 -2.20 -11.37 -0.74
CA VAL A 258 -1.26 -10.24 -0.79
C VAL A 258 -1.83 -9.06 -1.57
N ASP A 259 -2.53 -9.29 -2.67
CA ASP A 259 -3.04 -8.21 -3.53
C ASP A 259 -4.13 -7.42 -2.79
N THR A 260 -5.07 -8.10 -2.14
CA THR A 260 -6.09 -7.47 -1.28
C THR A 260 -5.44 -6.70 -0.14
N ILE A 261 -4.44 -7.27 0.54
CA ILE A 261 -3.69 -6.58 1.60
C ILE A 261 -3.08 -5.26 1.08
N MET A 262 -2.44 -5.30 -0.09
CA MET A 262 -1.74 -4.15 -0.67
C MET A 262 -2.75 -3.09 -1.14
N HIS A 263 -3.82 -3.52 -1.80
CA HIS A 263 -4.91 -2.67 -2.28
C HIS A 263 -5.53 -1.87 -1.14
N GLU A 264 -6.01 -2.56 -0.10
CA GLU A 264 -6.65 -1.91 1.04
C GLU A 264 -5.68 -0.99 1.81
N LEU A 265 -4.42 -1.37 1.92
CA LEU A 265 -3.43 -0.51 2.55
C LEU A 265 -3.20 0.80 1.77
N MET A 266 -3.29 0.76 0.44
CA MET A 266 -3.16 1.96 -0.38
C MET A 266 -4.38 2.89 -0.31
N HIS A 267 -5.58 2.37 -0.02
CA HIS A 267 -6.70 3.20 0.40
C HIS A 267 -6.38 3.96 1.69
N ILE A 268 -5.86 3.29 2.73
CA ILE A 268 -5.45 3.97 3.97
C ILE A 268 -4.39 5.05 3.72
N TRP A 269 -3.42 4.77 2.84
CA TRP A 269 -2.46 5.79 2.43
C TRP A 269 -3.19 6.98 1.80
N ALA A 270 -4.05 6.76 0.80
CA ALA A 270 -4.77 7.83 0.12
C ALA A 270 -5.57 8.69 1.11
N TYR A 271 -6.28 8.07 2.05
CA TYR A 271 -7.07 8.76 3.07
C TYR A 271 -6.23 9.60 4.04
N GLN A 272 -4.96 9.26 4.24
CA GLN A 272 -4.02 10.07 5.02
C GLN A 272 -3.53 11.30 4.25
N HIS A 273 -3.52 11.22 2.92
CA HIS A 273 -3.00 12.23 1.99
C HIS A 273 -4.08 12.97 1.20
N SER A 274 -5.36 12.76 1.51
CA SER A 274 -6.49 13.50 0.94
C SER A 274 -7.47 13.97 2.03
N LYS A 275 -8.44 14.79 1.65
CA LYS A 275 -9.44 15.37 2.57
C LYS A 275 -10.86 15.13 2.08
N ASN A 276 -11.75 15.09 3.07
CA ASN A 276 -13.19 14.91 2.91
C ASN A 276 -13.56 13.54 2.35
N GLU A 277 -12.96 12.42 2.76
CA GLU A 277 -13.28 11.10 2.19
C GLU A 277 -14.53 10.40 2.74
N ARG A 278 -15.28 11.09 3.61
CA ARG A 278 -16.44 10.55 4.35
C ARG A 278 -17.49 9.82 3.49
N GLY A 279 -17.77 10.33 2.30
CA GLY A 279 -18.75 9.78 1.38
C GLY A 279 -18.32 8.45 0.75
N LEU A 280 -17.05 8.05 0.84
CA LEU A 280 -16.60 6.71 0.47
C LEU A 280 -17.04 5.67 1.51
N ALA A 281 -16.94 5.99 2.81
CA ALA A 281 -17.37 5.08 3.87
C ALA A 281 -18.85 4.71 3.71
N TRP A 282 -19.70 5.71 3.45
CA TRP A 282 -21.12 5.47 3.21
C TRP A 282 -21.38 4.61 1.97
N GLN A 283 -20.68 4.90 0.86
CA GLN A 283 -20.83 4.11 -0.37
C GLN A 283 -20.42 2.65 -0.16
N LEU A 284 -19.32 2.39 0.52
CA LEU A 284 -18.84 1.04 0.85
C LEU A 284 -19.82 0.28 1.74
N MET A 285 -20.36 0.92 2.78
CA MET A 285 -21.31 0.29 3.70
C MET A 285 -22.66 -0.05 3.06
N VAL A 286 -23.19 0.83 2.20
CA VAL A 286 -24.57 0.71 1.68
C VAL A 286 -24.64 -0.09 0.39
N HIS A 287 -23.64 0.05 -0.49
CA HIS A 287 -23.68 -0.58 -1.81
C HIS A 287 -22.92 -1.92 -1.86
N GLY A 288 -22.14 -2.24 -0.82
CA GLY A 288 -21.40 -3.50 -0.70
C GLY A 288 -20.21 -3.65 -1.67
N GLY A 289 -20.01 -2.70 -2.58
CA GLY A 289 -18.88 -2.63 -3.48
C GLY A 289 -18.79 -1.28 -4.19
N THR A 290 -17.62 -1.01 -4.76
CA THR A 290 -17.26 0.25 -5.42
C THR A 290 -16.81 0.05 -6.86
N HIS A 291 -16.91 -1.16 -7.43
CA HIS A 291 -16.42 -1.50 -8.78
C HIS A 291 -17.49 -1.44 -9.88
N ASP A 292 -18.27 -0.36 -9.95
CA ASP A 292 -19.05 -0.07 -11.16
C ASP A 292 -18.11 0.41 -12.29
N GLU A 293 -18.34 -0.04 -13.53
CA GLU A 293 -17.54 0.36 -14.71
C GLU A 293 -17.43 1.88 -14.85
N LEU A 294 -18.55 2.59 -14.59
CA LEU A 294 -18.64 4.04 -14.58
C LEU A 294 -19.28 4.54 -13.28
N GLN A 295 -18.44 5.03 -12.38
CA GLN A 295 -18.84 5.63 -11.12
C GLN A 295 -19.68 6.88 -11.33
N LYS A 296 -20.68 7.11 -10.49
CA LYS A 296 -21.41 8.39 -10.48
C LYS A 296 -20.52 9.55 -10.03
N LYS A 297 -19.50 9.27 -9.21
CA LYS A 297 -18.65 10.27 -8.55
C LYS A 297 -17.18 9.96 -8.84
N SER A 298 -16.47 10.90 -9.47
CA SER A 298 -15.08 10.70 -9.92
C SER A 298 -14.11 10.37 -8.77
N TYR A 299 -14.35 10.87 -7.56
CA TYR A 299 -13.50 10.54 -6.40
C TYR A 299 -13.54 9.04 -6.03
N VAL A 300 -14.65 8.34 -6.27
CA VAL A 300 -14.73 6.88 -6.01
C VAL A 300 -13.80 6.16 -6.97
N ALA A 301 -13.97 6.43 -8.26
CA ALA A 301 -13.12 5.87 -9.31
C ALA A 301 -11.64 6.22 -9.09
N PHE A 302 -11.36 7.41 -8.58
CA PHE A 302 -10.01 7.86 -8.26
C PHE A 302 -9.38 7.01 -7.17
N HIS A 303 -10.06 6.81 -6.03
CA HIS A 303 -9.51 6.02 -4.93
C HIS A 303 -9.33 4.55 -5.30
N GLU A 304 -10.31 3.94 -5.96
CA GLU A 304 -10.18 2.55 -6.43
C GLU A 304 -9.07 2.39 -7.45
N GLY A 305 -9.04 3.25 -8.48
CA GLY A 305 -8.00 3.22 -9.50
C GLY A 305 -6.61 3.55 -8.95
N PHE A 306 -6.51 4.41 -7.93
CA PHE A 306 -5.26 4.70 -7.24
C PHE A 306 -4.81 3.52 -6.38
N ALA A 307 -5.70 2.96 -5.54
CA ALA A 307 -5.36 1.86 -4.65
C ALA A 307 -4.87 0.65 -5.45
N GLU A 308 -5.57 0.32 -6.54
CA GLU A 308 -5.21 -0.76 -7.44
C GLU A 308 -3.90 -0.48 -8.19
N TRP A 309 -3.71 0.73 -8.73
CA TRP A 309 -2.45 1.07 -9.40
C TRP A 309 -1.28 1.05 -8.41
N ALA A 310 -1.42 1.67 -7.25
CA ALA A 310 -0.34 1.83 -6.29
C ALA A 310 0.02 0.51 -5.61
N SER A 311 -0.96 -0.37 -5.35
CA SER A 311 -0.71 -1.73 -4.85
C SER A 311 0.12 -2.52 -5.85
N ASN A 312 -0.25 -2.51 -7.13
CA ASN A 312 0.46 -3.18 -8.21
C ASN A 312 1.91 -2.66 -8.35
N ARG A 313 2.11 -1.34 -8.27
CA ARG A 313 3.45 -0.74 -8.28
C ARG A 313 4.29 -1.13 -7.08
N LEU A 314 3.74 -1.08 -5.88
CA LEU A 314 4.47 -1.47 -4.68
C LEU A 314 4.77 -2.97 -4.65
N THR A 315 3.87 -3.82 -5.14
CA THR A 315 4.14 -5.26 -5.28
C THR A 315 5.35 -5.50 -6.17
N ASN A 316 5.43 -4.82 -7.32
CA ASN A 316 6.59 -4.90 -8.20
C ASN A 316 7.87 -4.42 -7.53
N ILE A 317 7.82 -3.28 -6.82
CA ILE A 317 8.99 -2.71 -6.11
C ILE A 317 9.48 -3.64 -4.99
N ILE A 318 8.57 -4.25 -4.24
CA ILE A 318 8.90 -5.05 -3.04
C ILE A 318 9.25 -6.48 -3.40
N PHE A 319 8.46 -7.11 -4.26
CA PHE A 319 8.51 -8.55 -4.53
C PHE A 319 9.06 -8.89 -5.93
N GLY A 320 9.20 -7.91 -6.81
CA GLY A 320 9.70 -8.13 -8.18
C GLY A 320 8.68 -8.77 -9.13
N THR A 321 7.40 -8.80 -8.74
CA THR A 321 6.30 -9.40 -9.52
C THR A 321 5.27 -8.37 -9.94
N ASN A 322 4.60 -8.66 -11.05
CA ASN A 322 3.42 -7.93 -11.45
C ASN A 322 2.19 -8.61 -10.84
N SER A 323 1.33 -7.84 -10.21
CA SER A 323 0.02 -8.29 -9.71
C SER A 323 -1.03 -8.22 -10.82
N SER A 324 -2.19 -8.83 -10.59
CA SER A 324 -3.32 -8.77 -11.51
C SER A 324 -4.25 -7.61 -11.17
N ILE A 325 -4.71 -6.87 -12.18
CA ILE A 325 -5.82 -5.94 -12.07
C ILE A 325 -7.10 -6.74 -11.85
N TYR A 326 -7.65 -6.67 -10.64
CA TYR A 326 -8.91 -7.34 -10.25
C TYR A 326 -8.99 -8.82 -10.63
N GLY A 327 -7.85 -9.53 -10.66
CA GLY A 327 -7.78 -10.93 -11.07
C GLY A 327 -7.95 -11.20 -12.57
N GLU A 328 -8.11 -10.17 -13.41
CA GLU A 328 -8.40 -10.32 -14.84
C GLU A 328 -7.13 -10.30 -15.71
N THR A 329 -6.31 -9.25 -15.56
CA THR A 329 -5.15 -8.99 -16.43
C THR A 329 -3.93 -8.59 -15.64
N THR A 330 -2.73 -8.97 -16.09
CA THR A 330 -1.49 -8.61 -15.41
C THR A 330 -1.18 -7.11 -15.55
N ASP A 331 -0.84 -6.44 -14.45
CA ASP A 331 -0.31 -5.07 -14.50
C ASP A 331 1.15 -5.05 -14.91
N THR A 332 1.38 -4.82 -16.20
CA THR A 332 2.73 -4.64 -16.76
C THR A 332 3.29 -3.25 -16.48
N GLY A 333 2.49 -2.36 -15.87
CA GLY A 333 2.84 -0.97 -15.69
C GLY A 333 2.78 -0.14 -16.97
N LEU A 334 2.27 -0.71 -18.06
CA LEU A 334 2.02 0.02 -19.30
C LEU A 334 0.60 0.62 -19.30
N PRO A 335 0.37 1.73 -20.03
CA PRO A 335 -0.96 2.27 -20.24
C PRO A 335 -1.92 1.23 -20.81
N LEU A 336 -3.20 1.37 -20.47
CA LEU A 336 -4.26 0.56 -21.08
C LEU A 336 -4.49 1.00 -22.53
N SER A 337 -4.79 0.06 -23.41
CA SER A 337 -5.14 0.39 -24.80
C SER A 337 -6.50 1.08 -24.86
N ARG A 338 -6.74 1.85 -25.92
CA ARG A 338 -8.07 2.44 -26.17
C ARG A 338 -9.13 1.37 -26.42
N GLU A 339 -8.76 0.22 -27.00
CA GLU A 339 -9.68 -0.91 -27.19
C GLU A 339 -10.16 -1.47 -25.86
N PHE A 340 -9.24 -1.66 -24.92
CA PHE A 340 -9.56 -2.14 -23.58
C PHE A 340 -10.46 -1.15 -22.83
N LEU A 341 -10.13 0.14 -22.85
CA LEU A 341 -10.97 1.17 -22.22
C LEU A 341 -12.39 1.18 -22.79
N ARG A 342 -12.55 1.03 -24.12
CA ARG A 342 -13.88 0.86 -24.75
C ARG A 342 -14.58 -0.43 -24.29
N GLY A 343 -13.83 -1.51 -24.11
CA GLY A 343 -14.33 -2.78 -23.57
C GLY A 343 -14.86 -2.66 -22.14
N LYS A 344 -14.40 -1.65 -21.37
CA LYS A 344 -14.88 -1.29 -20.04
C LYS A 344 -15.91 -0.15 -20.06
N SER A 345 -16.61 0.02 -21.18
CA SER A 345 -17.64 1.04 -21.40
C SER A 345 -17.16 2.50 -21.33
N ILE A 346 -15.85 2.76 -21.37
CA ILE A 346 -15.28 4.11 -21.43
C ILE A 346 -15.11 4.48 -22.90
N THR A 347 -15.94 5.41 -23.38
CA THR A 347 -16.02 5.73 -24.82
C THR A 347 -15.49 7.12 -25.17
N LYS A 348 -15.36 8.02 -24.19
CA LYS A 348 -14.92 9.40 -24.38
C LYS A 348 -14.09 9.91 -23.21
N GLU A 349 -13.32 10.98 -23.43
CA GLU A 349 -12.46 11.62 -22.41
C GLU A 349 -13.21 11.94 -21.10
N SER A 350 -14.45 12.45 -21.18
CA SER A 350 -15.22 12.85 -19.98
C SER A 350 -15.64 11.69 -19.08
N GLU A 351 -15.39 10.45 -19.47
CA GLU A 351 -15.69 9.24 -18.69
C GLU A 351 -14.44 8.70 -17.99
N ILE A 352 -13.25 9.19 -18.34
CA ILE A 352 -11.97 8.68 -17.82
C ILE A 352 -11.87 8.85 -16.31
N ASP A 353 -12.21 10.03 -15.78
CA ASP A 353 -12.14 10.26 -14.33
C ASP A 353 -13.28 9.61 -13.55
N ARG A 354 -14.27 9.02 -14.24
CA ARG A 354 -15.37 8.25 -13.66
C ARG A 354 -15.11 6.75 -13.70
N SER A 355 -13.93 6.31 -14.12
CA SER A 355 -13.57 4.90 -14.16
C SER A 355 -12.21 4.63 -13.52
N GLU A 356 -12.14 3.58 -12.70
CA GLU A 356 -10.89 3.13 -12.06
C GLU A 356 -9.82 2.81 -13.12
N TYR A 357 -10.20 2.15 -14.22
CA TYR A 357 -9.29 1.86 -15.35
C TYR A 357 -8.78 3.14 -16.03
N GLY A 358 -9.59 4.18 -16.10
CA GLY A 358 -9.19 5.49 -16.61
C GLY A 358 -8.07 6.11 -15.77
N TRP A 359 -8.23 6.07 -14.44
CA TRP A 359 -7.21 6.53 -13.48
C TRP A 359 -5.94 5.69 -13.52
N MET A 360 -6.05 4.36 -13.55
CA MET A 360 -4.90 3.47 -13.68
C MET A 360 -4.10 3.74 -14.96
N SER A 361 -4.79 3.93 -16.09
CA SER A 361 -4.15 4.27 -17.36
C SER A 361 -3.46 5.63 -17.29
N LEU A 362 -4.08 6.64 -16.65
CA LEU A 362 -3.46 7.95 -16.42
C LEU A 362 -2.16 7.81 -15.63
N PHE A 363 -2.17 7.10 -14.51
CA PHE A 363 -0.97 6.95 -13.68
C PHE A 363 0.14 6.20 -14.44
N ASN A 364 -0.22 5.19 -15.24
CA ASN A 364 0.75 4.49 -16.09
C ASN A 364 1.32 5.39 -17.20
N ILE A 365 0.51 6.25 -17.82
CA ILE A 365 0.99 7.27 -18.78
C ILE A 365 1.99 8.22 -18.12
N LEU A 366 1.69 8.69 -16.90
CA LEU A 366 2.60 9.57 -16.16
C LEU A 366 3.92 8.89 -15.80
N MET A 367 3.99 7.56 -15.73
CA MET A 367 5.22 6.83 -15.39
C MET A 367 5.97 6.24 -16.59
N THR A 368 5.35 6.21 -17.77
CA THR A 368 5.92 5.50 -18.93
C THR A 368 6.83 6.42 -19.75
N SER A 369 8.10 6.02 -19.87
CA SER A 369 9.03 6.69 -20.79
C SER A 369 8.70 6.37 -22.24
N ASP A 370 9.13 7.24 -23.16
CA ASP A 370 9.07 6.98 -24.59
C ASP A 370 7.67 6.59 -25.12
N LEU A 371 6.61 7.14 -24.53
CA LEU A 371 5.21 6.98 -24.96
C LEU A 371 4.98 7.06 -26.48
N HIS A 372 5.79 7.85 -27.18
CA HIS A 372 5.75 7.98 -28.64
C HIS A 372 6.05 6.66 -29.40
N LEU A 373 6.63 5.65 -28.74
CA LEU A 373 6.94 4.34 -29.29
C LEU A 373 5.78 3.34 -29.15
N TYR A 374 4.69 3.71 -28.48
CA TYR A 374 3.59 2.81 -28.18
C TYR A 374 2.36 3.07 -29.06
N ASP A 375 1.72 1.98 -29.47
CA ASP A 375 0.43 2.00 -30.14
C ASP A 375 -0.71 1.94 -29.13
N PHE A 376 -1.39 3.07 -28.94
CA PHE A 376 -2.58 3.18 -28.10
C PHE A 376 -3.83 2.56 -28.73
N ASN A 377 -3.79 2.26 -30.03
CA ASN A 377 -4.87 1.60 -30.77
C ASN A 377 -4.63 0.09 -30.93
N ALA A 378 -3.57 -0.45 -30.32
CA ALA A 378 -3.28 -1.87 -30.34
C ALA A 378 -4.46 -2.69 -29.79
N SER A 379 -4.62 -3.90 -30.32
CA SER A 379 -5.59 -4.85 -29.77
C SER A 379 -5.08 -5.47 -28.47
N GLY A 380 -6.02 -5.76 -27.56
CA GLY A 380 -5.75 -6.30 -26.23
C GLY A 380 -5.69 -5.24 -25.12
N ASP A 381 -5.28 -5.65 -23.92
CA ASP A 381 -5.47 -4.86 -22.70
C ASP A 381 -4.52 -3.65 -22.60
N ARG A 382 -3.34 -3.76 -23.21
CA ARG A 382 -2.23 -2.81 -23.08
C ARG A 382 -1.83 -2.24 -24.41
N VAL A 383 -1.22 -1.06 -24.34
CA VAL A 383 -0.47 -0.53 -25.49
C VAL A 383 0.68 -1.47 -25.85
N THR A 384 0.98 -1.58 -27.15
CA THR A 384 2.09 -2.41 -27.64
C THR A 384 3.18 -1.56 -28.26
N LEU A 385 4.41 -2.08 -28.29
CA LEU A 385 5.52 -1.36 -28.92
C LEU A 385 5.35 -1.39 -30.44
N LEU A 386 5.43 -0.22 -31.08
CA LEU A 386 5.43 -0.10 -32.53
C LEU A 386 6.73 -0.67 -33.11
N SER A 387 6.61 -1.55 -34.10
CA SER A 387 7.76 -2.19 -34.74
C SER A 387 8.63 -1.22 -35.53
N ASN A 388 8.06 -0.13 -36.04
CA ASN A 388 8.75 0.91 -36.79
C ASN A 388 8.16 2.28 -36.47
N VAL A 389 8.87 3.10 -35.70
CA VAL A 389 8.52 4.51 -35.47
C VAL A 389 9.53 5.40 -36.18
N SER A 390 9.08 6.10 -37.21
CA SER A 390 9.88 7.14 -37.85
C SER A 390 9.62 8.46 -37.14
N ILE A 391 10.58 8.89 -36.31
CA ILE A 391 10.54 10.23 -35.71
C ILE A 391 11.06 11.20 -36.77
N PRO A 392 10.27 12.18 -37.23
CA PRO A 392 10.74 13.08 -38.27
C PRO A 392 11.94 13.90 -37.77
N SER A 393 12.91 14.14 -38.66
CA SER A 393 14.14 14.86 -38.32
C SER A 393 13.83 16.23 -37.72
N GLY A 394 14.47 16.55 -36.59
CA GLY A 394 14.29 17.82 -35.88
C GLY A 394 13.13 17.85 -34.87
N HIS A 395 12.35 16.77 -34.72
CA HIS A 395 11.38 16.65 -33.63
C HIS A 395 12.07 16.25 -32.32
N ILE A 396 11.64 16.86 -31.22
CA ILE A 396 12.06 16.47 -29.86
C ILE A 396 10.85 15.84 -29.19
N CYS A 397 10.91 14.53 -28.98
CA CYS A 397 9.90 13.78 -28.24
C CYS A 397 10.16 13.93 -26.74
N SER A 398 9.12 14.24 -25.95
CA SER A 398 9.26 14.33 -24.49
C SER A 398 8.03 13.80 -23.78
N SER A 399 8.16 12.62 -23.18
CA SER A 399 7.11 12.01 -22.34
C SER A 399 6.95 12.74 -21.00
N PRO A 400 5.78 12.68 -20.37
CA PRO A 400 5.48 13.29 -19.07
C PRO A 400 5.95 12.41 -17.90
N VAL A 401 7.19 11.92 -17.92
CA VAL A 401 7.67 10.87 -17.01
C VAL A 401 7.88 11.39 -15.59
N LEU A 402 7.12 10.85 -14.65
CA LEU A 402 7.24 10.98 -13.20
C LEU A 402 7.68 9.64 -12.60
N SER A 403 8.43 9.70 -11.50
CA SER A 403 8.65 8.52 -10.66
C SER A 403 7.41 8.18 -9.83
N PHE A 404 7.35 6.97 -9.26
CA PHE A 404 6.26 6.55 -8.38
C PHE A 404 6.08 7.55 -7.21
N GLU A 405 7.18 7.92 -6.56
CA GLU A 405 7.21 8.91 -5.49
C GLU A 405 6.69 10.29 -5.93
N GLU A 406 7.02 10.75 -7.13
CA GLU A 406 6.52 12.02 -7.66
C GLU A 406 5.01 11.97 -7.96
N VAL A 407 4.44 10.82 -8.30
CA VAL A 407 2.99 10.66 -8.43
C VAL A 407 2.30 10.71 -7.06
N LEU A 408 2.87 10.05 -6.05
CA LEU A 408 2.37 10.13 -4.66
C LEU A 408 2.40 11.57 -4.14
N ASP A 409 3.45 12.33 -4.45
CA ASP A 409 3.59 13.72 -4.04
C ASP A 409 2.49 14.64 -4.59
N ILE A 410 1.81 14.26 -5.69
CA ILE A 410 0.67 15.03 -6.21
C ILE A 410 -0.46 15.13 -5.19
N PHE A 411 -0.59 14.19 -4.25
CA PHE A 411 -1.64 14.22 -3.23
C PHE A 411 -1.38 15.30 -2.16
N ASN A 412 -0.11 15.67 -1.96
CA ASN A 412 0.35 16.41 -0.79
C ASN A 412 0.27 17.93 -0.91
N GLU A 413 0.21 18.57 0.26
CA GLU A 413 0.40 20.02 0.39
C GLU A 413 1.81 20.41 -0.07
N ASN A 414 1.90 21.47 -0.87
CA ASN A 414 3.17 22.02 -1.32
C ASN A 414 3.07 23.55 -1.39
N GLU A 415 3.45 24.22 -0.31
CA GLU A 415 3.38 25.67 -0.21
C GLU A 415 4.21 26.38 -1.28
N LYS A 416 5.37 25.81 -1.66
CA LYS A 416 6.26 26.37 -2.68
C LYS A 416 5.58 26.40 -4.06
N ALA A 417 4.78 25.38 -4.37
CA ALA A 417 3.96 25.31 -5.59
C ALA A 417 2.59 25.99 -5.46
N GLY A 418 2.30 26.65 -4.31
CA GLY A 418 1.01 27.30 -4.04
C GLY A 418 -0.13 26.33 -3.70
N LEU A 419 0.17 25.06 -3.44
CA LEU A 419 -0.78 24.00 -3.10
C LEU A 419 -0.96 23.92 -1.58
N LYS A 420 -1.71 24.86 -1.00
CA LYS A 420 -1.88 25.00 0.45
C LYS A 420 -2.74 23.92 1.13
N LYS A 421 -3.29 22.98 0.36
CA LYS A 421 -4.19 21.93 0.84
C LYS A 421 -3.87 20.62 0.13
N VAL A 422 -4.00 19.51 0.86
CA VAL A 422 -4.00 18.15 0.28
C VAL A 422 -5.14 18.02 -0.73
N LEU A 423 -5.07 17.00 -1.58
CA LEU A 423 -6.12 16.69 -2.55
C LEU A 423 -7.49 16.54 -1.87
N LYS A 424 -8.53 17.08 -2.47
CA LYS A 424 -9.92 16.89 -2.03
C LYS A 424 -10.76 16.24 -3.12
N ARG A 425 -11.98 15.80 -2.78
CA ARG A 425 -12.95 15.25 -3.74
C ARG A 425 -13.10 16.09 -5.01
N GLU A 426 -13.22 17.42 -4.88
CA GLU A 426 -13.38 18.29 -6.04
C GLU A 426 -12.14 18.30 -6.96
N ASP A 427 -10.95 18.04 -6.43
CA ASP A 427 -9.69 17.98 -7.18
C ASP A 427 -9.47 16.60 -7.86
N MET A 428 -10.28 15.58 -7.52
CA MET A 428 -10.20 14.21 -8.05
C MET A 428 -10.95 14.07 -9.39
N ASN A 429 -10.66 14.99 -10.29
CA ASN A 429 -11.04 14.95 -11.70
C ASN A 429 -9.78 15.07 -12.55
N LEU A 430 -9.86 14.66 -13.82
CA LEU A 430 -8.68 14.57 -14.68
C LEU A 430 -7.92 15.90 -14.81
N ASP A 431 -8.65 17.02 -14.91
CA ASP A 431 -8.08 18.33 -15.19
C ASP A 431 -7.37 18.91 -13.99
N ASP A 432 -8.01 18.88 -12.83
CA ASP A 432 -7.44 19.43 -11.60
C ASP A 432 -6.24 18.61 -11.13
N PHE A 433 -6.30 17.28 -11.24
CA PHE A 433 -5.16 16.41 -10.94
C PHE A 433 -3.95 16.71 -11.85
N LEU A 434 -4.15 16.80 -13.16
CA LEU A 434 -3.08 17.11 -14.11
C LEU A 434 -2.53 18.54 -13.93
N ASN A 435 -3.40 19.52 -13.65
CA ASN A 435 -2.98 20.89 -13.36
C ASN A 435 -2.19 20.96 -12.06
N ARG A 436 -2.52 20.15 -11.06
CA ARG A 436 -1.75 20.01 -9.83
C ARG A 436 -0.38 19.40 -10.11
N ALA A 437 -0.30 18.32 -10.88
CA ALA A 437 0.96 17.71 -11.31
C ALA A 437 1.87 18.70 -12.04
N LYS A 438 1.31 19.54 -12.93
CA LYS A 438 2.02 20.63 -13.60
C LYS A 438 2.58 21.68 -12.65
N LYS A 439 1.87 22.04 -11.58
CA LYS A 439 2.36 23.01 -10.60
C LYS A 439 3.57 22.47 -9.83
N LEU A 440 3.56 21.18 -9.48
CA LEU A 440 4.66 20.52 -8.78
C LEU A 440 5.86 20.26 -9.69
N TYR A 441 5.61 19.81 -10.91
CA TYR A 441 6.63 19.33 -11.84
C TYR A 441 6.60 20.05 -13.19
N PRO A 442 6.71 21.40 -13.25
CA PRO A 442 6.50 22.18 -14.47
C PRO A 442 7.51 21.88 -15.59
N SER A 443 8.70 21.36 -15.24
CA SER A 443 9.70 20.90 -16.22
C SER A 443 9.36 19.56 -16.87
N LYS A 444 8.54 18.74 -16.20
CA LYS A 444 8.14 17.41 -16.67
C LYS A 444 6.72 17.41 -17.25
N ILE A 445 5.82 18.21 -16.69
CA ILE A 445 4.41 18.31 -17.07
C ILE A 445 4.09 19.75 -17.51
N SER A 446 3.92 19.97 -18.80
CA SER A 446 3.51 21.26 -19.40
C SER A 446 2.05 21.23 -19.85
N THR A 447 1.46 22.38 -20.21
CA THR A 447 0.11 22.41 -20.80
C THR A 447 0.01 21.55 -22.08
N SER A 448 1.05 21.57 -22.93
CA SER A 448 1.06 20.74 -24.14
C SER A 448 1.08 19.25 -23.81
N LYS A 449 1.82 18.84 -22.77
CA LYS A 449 1.83 17.45 -22.30
C LYS A 449 0.49 17.04 -21.67
N ILE A 450 -0.18 17.91 -20.91
CA ILE A 450 -1.55 17.65 -20.41
C ILE A 450 -2.50 17.36 -21.57
N ASN A 451 -2.47 18.20 -22.62
CA ASN A 451 -3.31 17.99 -23.80
C ASN A 451 -2.96 16.69 -24.54
N ALA A 452 -1.68 16.31 -24.60
CA ALA A 452 -1.26 15.04 -25.17
C ALA A 452 -1.78 13.86 -24.33
N ILE A 453 -1.63 13.90 -23.01
CA ILE A 453 -2.14 12.87 -22.08
C ILE A 453 -3.64 12.64 -22.28
N LYS A 454 -4.44 13.71 -22.32
CA LYS A 454 -5.89 13.64 -22.57
C LYS A 454 -6.23 12.93 -23.87
N LYS A 455 -5.53 13.26 -24.96
CA LYS A 455 -5.70 12.60 -26.26
C LYS A 455 -5.29 11.13 -26.25
N LEU A 456 -4.25 10.78 -25.48
CA LEU A 456 -3.83 9.39 -25.32
C LEU A 456 -4.87 8.57 -24.53
N LEU A 457 -5.45 9.17 -23.48
CA LEU A 457 -6.49 8.56 -22.65
C LEU A 457 -7.84 8.45 -23.35
N ASN A 458 -8.19 9.39 -24.23
CA ASN A 458 -9.52 9.44 -24.86
C ASN A 458 -9.74 8.21 -25.77
N PRO A 459 -10.69 7.31 -25.45
CA PRO A 459 -10.89 6.09 -26.22
C PRO A 459 -11.53 6.32 -27.60
N ALA A 460 -12.09 7.51 -27.85
CA ALA A 460 -12.60 7.93 -29.16
C ALA A 460 -11.51 8.45 -30.11
N GLU A 461 -10.32 8.76 -29.61
CA GLU A 461 -9.21 9.23 -30.43
C GLU A 461 -8.58 8.09 -31.21
N THR A 462 -8.05 8.41 -32.39
CA THR A 462 -7.26 7.48 -33.21
C THR A 462 -5.83 7.96 -33.40
N ILE A 463 -5.50 9.17 -32.92
CA ILE A 463 -4.18 9.78 -33.07
C ILE A 463 -3.08 8.91 -32.47
N ALA A 464 -1.96 8.79 -33.20
CA ALA A 464 -0.79 8.05 -32.74
C ALA A 464 -0.05 8.83 -31.65
N ALA A 465 0.61 8.11 -30.74
CA ALA A 465 1.31 8.78 -29.64
C ALA A 465 2.46 9.67 -30.12
N VAL A 466 3.15 9.29 -31.19
CA VAL A 466 4.21 10.10 -31.81
C VAL A 466 3.71 11.49 -32.23
N ASP A 467 2.48 11.61 -32.70
CA ASP A 467 1.93 12.87 -33.21
C ASP A 467 1.63 13.89 -32.10
N VAL A 468 1.41 13.41 -30.86
CA VAL A 468 1.10 14.26 -29.70
C VAL A 468 2.28 14.44 -28.75
N ILE A 469 3.20 13.47 -28.68
CA ILE A 469 4.40 13.51 -27.82
C ILE A 469 5.59 14.18 -28.52
N CYS A 470 5.65 14.15 -29.85
CA CYS A 470 6.72 14.72 -30.66
C CYS A 470 6.20 15.88 -31.52
N PRO A 471 5.77 17.01 -30.92
CA PRO A 471 5.18 18.11 -31.68
C PRO A 471 6.14 18.60 -32.77
N ALA A 472 5.57 19.05 -33.90
CA ALA A 472 6.35 19.63 -34.99
C ALA A 472 7.29 20.72 -34.47
N PRO A 473 8.55 20.76 -34.95
CA PRO A 473 9.47 21.82 -34.58
C PRO A 473 8.77 23.14 -34.89
N THR A 474 8.62 23.98 -33.86
CA THR A 474 8.06 25.30 -34.05
C THR A 474 8.96 25.98 -35.05
N ALA A 475 8.43 26.30 -36.25
CA ALA A 475 9.21 26.94 -37.29
C ALA A 475 9.91 28.14 -36.64
N ILE A 476 11.25 28.03 -36.48
CA ILE A 476 12.03 29.11 -35.90
C ILE A 476 11.79 30.26 -36.87
N LYS A 477 10.97 31.24 -36.47
CA LYS A 477 10.77 32.45 -37.27
C LYS A 477 12.17 32.93 -37.57
N LYS A 478 12.56 32.90 -38.85
CA LYS A 478 13.87 33.39 -39.29
C LYS A 478 14.09 34.70 -38.54
N PRO A 479 15.21 34.87 -37.82
CA PRO A 479 15.51 36.15 -37.20
C PRO A 479 15.30 37.25 -38.26
N PRO A 480 14.71 38.40 -37.90
CA PRO A 480 14.49 39.48 -38.85
C PRO A 480 15.77 39.68 -39.67
N THR A 481 15.63 39.77 -40.99
CA THR A 481 16.76 39.95 -41.92
C THR A 481 17.61 41.20 -41.62
N ASP A 482 17.11 42.07 -40.74
CA ASP A 482 17.76 43.29 -40.29
C ASP A 482 18.49 43.16 -38.95
N TYR A 483 18.61 41.96 -38.37
CA TYR A 483 19.45 41.75 -37.20
C TYR A 483 20.93 41.91 -37.58
N LYS A 484 21.43 43.15 -37.47
CA LYS A 484 22.87 43.43 -37.47
C LYS A 484 23.45 42.82 -36.19
N PRO A 485 24.32 41.81 -36.29
CA PRO A 485 25.02 41.32 -35.10
C PRO A 485 25.78 42.50 -34.46
N PRO A 486 25.84 42.58 -33.11
CA PRO A 486 26.69 43.55 -32.44
C PRO A 486 28.12 43.41 -32.95
N ARG A 487 28.70 44.52 -33.43
CA ARG A 487 30.14 44.58 -33.73
C ARG A 487 30.92 44.29 -32.45
N ASP A 488 31.74 43.24 -32.53
CA ASP A 488 32.99 43.02 -31.82
C ASP A 488 33.12 43.54 -30.38
N LEU A 489 33.08 42.60 -29.44
CA LEU A 489 34.01 42.61 -28.30
C LEU A 489 34.83 41.31 -28.35
N HIS A 490 35.84 41.33 -29.21
CA HIS A 490 36.96 40.40 -29.14
C HIS A 490 37.95 40.91 -28.07
N GLU A 491 38.05 40.20 -26.95
CA GLU A 491 39.35 39.85 -26.37
C GLU A 491 39.27 38.42 -25.77
N PRO A 492 40.19 37.52 -26.12
CA PRO A 492 40.26 36.19 -25.52
C PRO A 492 41.02 36.23 -24.19
N PRO A 493 40.52 35.61 -23.10
CA PRO A 493 41.34 35.42 -21.93
C PRO A 493 42.35 34.29 -22.16
N VAL A 494 43.59 34.65 -21.87
CA VAL A 494 44.83 33.88 -21.88
C VAL A 494 44.68 32.49 -21.27
N SER A 495 45.25 31.50 -21.97
CA SER A 495 45.46 30.12 -21.53
C SER A 495 46.15 30.04 -20.16
N ARG A 496 45.53 29.36 -19.19
CA ARG A 496 46.25 28.80 -18.03
C ARG A 496 46.35 27.28 -18.14
N LYS A 497 47.60 26.83 -17.99
CA LYS A 497 48.10 25.46 -18.12
C LYS A 497 47.49 24.50 -17.09
N ARG A 498 47.38 23.25 -17.53
CA ARG A 498 47.10 22.01 -16.79
C ARG A 498 47.86 21.89 -15.46
N SER A 499 47.17 21.41 -14.42
CA SER A 499 47.77 20.52 -13.42
C SER A 499 46.97 19.21 -13.39
N SER A 500 47.67 18.11 -13.63
CA SER A 500 47.17 16.75 -13.69
C SER A 500 46.99 16.17 -12.28
N ASN A 501 45.76 15.90 -11.87
CA ASN A 501 45.51 15.04 -10.72
C ASN A 501 45.50 13.57 -11.16
N LYS A 502 46.49 12.83 -10.66
CA LYS A 502 46.59 11.37 -10.72
C LYS A 502 45.35 10.74 -10.07
N ILE A 503 44.60 9.96 -10.84
CA ILE A 503 43.69 8.95 -10.30
C ILE A 503 44.53 7.73 -9.94
N VAL A 504 44.56 7.40 -8.65
CA VAL A 504 45.17 6.17 -8.11
C VAL A 504 44.11 5.08 -8.19
N SER A 505 44.35 4.07 -9.03
CA SER A 505 43.54 2.84 -9.06
C SER A 505 43.76 2.01 -7.79
N PRO A 506 42.72 1.45 -7.15
CA PRO A 506 42.90 0.49 -6.08
C PRO A 506 43.35 -0.87 -6.64
N LYS A 507 44.46 -1.38 -6.11
CA LYS A 507 44.93 -2.76 -6.33
C LYS A 507 43.94 -3.75 -5.73
N ALA A 508 43.40 -4.63 -6.57
CA ALA A 508 42.79 -5.88 -6.14
C ALA A 508 43.86 -6.76 -5.47
N LYS A 509 43.60 -7.18 -4.22
CA LYS A 509 44.33 -8.27 -3.57
C LYS A 509 43.57 -9.57 -3.82
N THR A 510 44.02 -10.34 -4.79
CA THR A 510 43.79 -11.78 -4.84
C THR A 510 44.58 -12.42 -3.69
N LYS A 511 43.89 -13.17 -2.82
CA LYS A 511 44.52 -14.11 -1.89
C LYS A 511 44.35 -15.49 -2.50
N ASP A 512 45.47 -16.07 -2.92
CA ASP A 512 45.60 -17.51 -3.12
C ASP A 512 45.41 -18.22 -1.77
N VAL A 513 44.51 -19.21 -1.76
CA VAL A 513 44.42 -20.23 -0.71
C VAL A 513 45.08 -21.47 -1.28
N THR A 514 46.30 -21.73 -0.83
CA THR A 514 47.00 -23.00 -1.03
C THR A 514 46.50 -24.03 -0.01
N GLN A 515 46.33 -25.25 -0.51
CA GLN A 515 46.03 -26.47 0.23
C GLN A 515 47.12 -26.79 1.26
N GLY A 516 46.67 -27.30 2.41
CA GLY A 516 47.44 -27.99 3.44
C GLY A 516 46.47 -28.84 4.26
#